data_AF-A0A925XGM0-F1
#
_entry.id   AF-A0A925XGM0-F1
#
_cell.length_a   1.000
_cell.length_b   1.000
_cell.length_c   1.000
_cell.angle_alpha   90.00
_cell.angle_beta   90.00
_cell.angle_gamma   90.00
#
_symmetry.space_group_name_H-M   'P 1'
#
loop_
_entity.id
_entity.type
_entity.pdbx_description
1 polymer ?
#
loop_
_entity_poly.entity_id
_entity_poly.type
_entity_poly.pdbx_seq_one_letter_code
_entity_poly.pdbx_strand_id
1 'polypeptide(L)'
;MTGGTILVDGNAGNETGCTMRRGLIAIGGSAGDMVGFNMIAGTVFVFGECGIRPGAGMRRGTLGLLGPNPPQLLPTFRYASTYQPQVVRLMLRTLRDKGLRLDESLFDAEFDLYHGDLVALGKGEVLFRHSVAV
;
A
#
# COMPACT_ATOMS: atom_id res chain seq x y z
N MET A 1 2.75 -7.73 -13.18
CA MET A 1 2.82 -8.95 -12.34
C MET A 1 1.47 -9.69 -12.35
N THR A 2 1.47 -11.01 -12.61
CA THR A 2 0.26 -11.86 -12.73
C THR A 2 0.08 -12.87 -11.59
N GLY A 3 1.00 -12.91 -10.63
CA GLY A 3 0.99 -13.77 -9.44
C GLY A 3 2.36 -13.76 -8.74
N GLY A 4 2.47 -14.46 -7.61
CA GLY A 4 3.70 -14.58 -6.82
C GLY A 4 3.85 -13.54 -5.70
N THR A 5 4.99 -13.57 -5.02
CA THR A 5 5.36 -12.65 -3.95
C THR A 5 6.76 -12.12 -4.19
N ILE A 6 6.94 -10.80 -4.13
CA ILE A 6 8.23 -10.11 -4.21
C ILE A 6 8.48 -9.42 -2.87
N LEU A 7 9.64 -9.68 -2.28
CA LEU A 7 10.10 -9.03 -1.05
C LEU A 7 11.35 -8.24 -1.36
N VAL A 8 11.35 -6.96 -1.01
CA VAL A 8 12.49 -6.07 -1.15
C VAL A 8 12.85 -5.59 0.25
N ASP A 9 14.01 -5.98 0.78
CA ASP A 9 14.44 -5.56 2.13
C ASP A 9 14.83 -4.06 2.15
N GLY A 10 15.35 -3.55 1.03
CA GLY A 10 15.72 -2.16 0.85
C GLY A 10 14.64 -1.32 0.16
N ASN A 11 15.10 -0.38 -0.68
CA ASN A 11 14.24 0.56 -1.40
C ASN A 11 13.87 0.05 -2.80
N ALA A 12 12.78 0.58 -3.35
CA ALA A 12 12.37 0.39 -4.74
C ALA A 12 12.22 1.73 -5.46
N GLY A 13 12.31 1.70 -6.79
CA GLY A 13 12.19 2.90 -7.62
C GLY A 13 10.75 3.30 -7.92
N ASN A 14 10.62 4.20 -8.89
CA ASN A 14 9.34 4.68 -9.41
C ASN A 14 8.51 3.54 -10.01
N GLU A 15 7.18 3.74 -10.04
CA GLU A 15 6.22 2.89 -10.72
C GLU A 15 6.20 1.44 -10.19
N THR A 16 6.62 1.23 -8.95
CA THR A 16 6.56 -0.10 -8.33
C THR A 16 5.12 -0.60 -8.33
N GLY A 17 4.88 -1.78 -8.92
CA GLY A 17 3.52 -2.33 -9.09
C GLY A 17 2.74 -1.79 -10.29
N CYS A 18 3.39 -1.10 -11.23
CA CYS A 18 2.75 -0.61 -12.45
C CYS A 18 2.04 -1.73 -13.23
N THR A 19 0.77 -1.51 -13.59
CA THR A 19 -0.11 -2.48 -14.27
C THR A 19 -0.23 -3.86 -13.58
N MET A 20 0.10 -3.94 -12.29
CA MET A 20 0.00 -5.18 -11.52
C MET A 20 -1.43 -5.73 -11.56
N ARG A 21 -1.57 -7.04 -11.81
CA ARG A 21 -2.87 -7.72 -11.95
C ARG A 21 -3.16 -8.67 -10.80
N ARG A 22 -2.13 -9.28 -10.21
CA ARG A 22 -2.22 -10.16 -9.02
C ARG A 22 -0.85 -10.20 -8.33
N GLY A 23 -0.83 -10.82 -7.15
CA GLY A 23 0.38 -11.06 -6.37
C GLY A 23 0.52 -10.10 -5.19
N LEU A 24 1.68 -10.17 -4.54
CA LEU A 24 2.06 -9.34 -3.41
C LEU A 24 3.46 -8.77 -3.65
N ILE A 25 3.63 -7.46 -3.49
CA ILE A 25 4.94 -6.80 -3.44
C ILE A 25 5.05 -6.17 -2.05
N ALA A 26 6.14 -6.40 -1.34
CA ALA A 26 6.41 -5.75 -0.06
C ALA A 26 7.83 -5.17 -0.03
N ILE A 27 7.93 -3.90 0.35
CA ILE A 27 9.14 -3.09 0.30
C ILE A 27 9.43 -2.62 1.72
N GLY A 28 10.48 -3.16 2.34
CA GLY A 28 10.90 -2.85 3.70
C GLY A 28 11.39 -1.39 3.85
N GLY A 29 11.94 -0.82 2.79
CA GLY A 29 12.31 0.60 2.72
C GLY A 29 11.29 1.46 1.96
N SER A 30 11.81 2.51 1.33
CA SER A 30 11.02 3.50 0.58
C SER A 30 10.78 3.09 -0.86
N ALA A 31 9.73 3.65 -1.47
CA ALA A 31 9.41 3.54 -2.88
C ALA A 31 9.34 4.92 -3.55
N GLY A 32 9.73 4.98 -4.82
CA GLY A 32 9.67 6.20 -5.63
C GLY A 32 8.25 6.64 -5.99
N ASP A 33 8.14 7.46 -7.02
CA ASP A 33 6.88 8.05 -7.47
C ASP A 33 5.93 7.02 -8.09
N MET A 34 4.63 7.29 -8.03
CA MET A 34 3.58 6.56 -8.75
C MET A 34 3.53 5.04 -8.45
N VAL A 35 3.75 4.66 -7.19
CA VAL A 35 3.50 3.29 -6.73
C VAL A 35 2.09 2.86 -7.12
N GLY A 36 1.94 1.72 -7.78
CA GLY A 36 0.65 1.21 -8.24
C GLY A 36 0.05 1.94 -9.45
N PHE A 37 0.87 2.63 -10.26
CA PHE A 37 0.40 3.28 -11.49
C PHE A 37 -0.38 2.32 -12.40
N ASN A 38 -1.59 2.69 -12.80
CA ASN A 38 -2.49 1.85 -13.60
C ASN A 38 -2.68 0.41 -13.07
N MET A 39 -2.56 0.20 -11.75
CA MET A 39 -2.73 -1.10 -11.13
C MET A 39 -4.12 -1.68 -11.42
N ILE A 40 -4.16 -2.92 -11.90
CA ILE A 40 -5.40 -3.63 -12.23
C ILE A 40 -5.98 -4.34 -10.99
N ALA A 41 -5.12 -4.98 -10.19
CA ALA A 41 -5.40 -5.64 -8.91
C ALA A 41 -4.10 -6.17 -8.27
N GLY A 42 -4.17 -6.70 -7.04
CA GLY A 42 -3.02 -7.19 -6.27
C GLY A 42 -2.81 -6.41 -4.98
N THR A 43 -1.67 -6.61 -4.33
CA THR A 43 -1.33 -5.90 -3.09
C THR A 43 0.12 -5.40 -3.15
N VAL A 44 0.33 -4.14 -2.77
CA VAL A 44 1.66 -3.56 -2.56
C VAL A 44 1.74 -2.97 -1.16
N PHE A 45 2.77 -3.33 -0.39
CA PHE A 45 3.11 -2.70 0.88
C PHE A 45 4.43 -1.93 0.75
N VAL A 46 4.44 -0.70 1.25
CA VAL A 46 5.63 0.14 1.39
C VAL A 46 5.75 0.52 2.86
N PHE A 47 6.85 0.12 3.50
CA PHE A 47 7.07 0.37 4.94
C PHE A 47 7.90 1.62 5.22
N GLY A 48 8.56 2.19 4.19
CA GLY A 48 9.20 3.51 4.23
C GLY A 48 8.38 4.59 3.53
N GLU A 49 9.08 5.62 3.03
CA GLU A 49 8.48 6.75 2.32
C GLU A 49 7.91 6.32 0.96
N CYS A 50 6.87 7.01 0.49
CA CYS A 50 6.31 6.83 -0.83
C CYS A 50 6.33 8.16 -1.58
N GLY A 51 6.78 8.14 -2.84
CA GLY A 51 6.75 9.31 -3.72
C GLY A 51 5.34 9.76 -4.09
N ILE A 52 5.27 10.71 -5.03
CA ILE A 52 4.01 11.39 -5.37
C ILE A 52 3.04 10.51 -6.17
N ARG A 53 1.76 10.84 -6.08
CA ARG A 53 0.65 10.25 -6.88
C ARG A 53 0.57 8.71 -6.80
N PRO A 54 0.67 8.09 -5.61
CA PRO A 54 0.42 6.66 -5.51
C PRO A 54 -1.00 6.33 -5.97
N GLY A 55 -1.15 5.15 -6.59
CA GLY A 55 -2.43 4.64 -7.06
C GLY A 55 -3.04 5.38 -8.26
N ALA A 56 -2.32 6.31 -8.90
CA ALA A 56 -2.84 7.01 -10.07
C ALA A 56 -3.31 6.03 -11.16
N GLY A 57 -4.56 6.14 -11.57
CA GLY A 57 -5.19 5.25 -12.55
C GLY A 57 -5.48 3.82 -12.05
N MET A 58 -5.34 3.52 -10.75
CA MET A 58 -5.61 2.17 -10.24
C MET A 58 -7.10 1.81 -10.34
N ARG A 59 -7.38 0.55 -10.70
CA ARG A 59 -8.74 0.02 -10.87
C ARG A 59 -9.23 -0.74 -9.63
N ARG A 60 -8.40 -1.64 -9.11
CA ARG A 60 -8.62 -2.46 -7.90
C ARG A 60 -7.28 -2.69 -7.21
N GLY A 61 -7.32 -3.40 -6.09
CA GLY A 61 -6.14 -3.81 -5.34
C GLY A 61 -5.88 -2.90 -4.15
N THR A 62 -4.92 -3.27 -3.33
CA THR A 62 -4.64 -2.61 -2.05
C THR A 62 -3.21 -2.09 -2.05
N LEU A 63 -3.05 -0.79 -1.81
CA LEU A 63 -1.77 -0.16 -1.51
C LEU A 63 -1.71 0.13 -0.01
N GLY A 64 -0.87 -0.57 0.74
CA GLY A 64 -0.55 -0.20 2.12
C GLY A 64 0.69 0.67 2.14
N LEU A 65 0.50 1.97 2.33
CA LEU A 65 1.57 2.97 2.38
C LEU A 65 1.80 3.28 3.86
N LEU A 66 2.63 2.45 4.50
CA LEU A 66 2.73 2.29 5.95
C LEU A 66 3.96 2.98 6.54
N GLY A 67 4.62 3.82 5.75
CA GLY A 67 5.69 4.70 6.22
C GLY A 67 5.19 5.72 7.25
N PRO A 68 6.13 6.40 7.93
CA PRO A 68 5.80 7.36 8.98
C PRO A 68 5.07 8.60 8.45
N ASN A 69 5.29 8.97 7.18
CA ASN A 69 4.67 10.12 6.54
C ASN A 69 3.74 9.66 5.41
N PRO A 70 2.40 9.83 5.54
CA PRO A 70 1.49 9.48 4.47
C PRO A 70 1.64 10.47 3.29
N PRO A 71 1.82 9.98 2.04
CA PRO A 71 1.87 10.85 0.87
C PRO A 71 0.51 11.50 0.60
N GLN A 72 0.52 12.68 -0.02
CA GLN A 72 -0.70 13.30 -0.50
C GLN A 72 -1.31 12.46 -1.64
N LEU A 73 -2.55 12.01 -1.45
CA LEU A 73 -3.31 11.33 -2.49
C LEU A 73 -3.83 12.30 -3.55
N LEU A 74 -4.09 11.77 -4.75
CA LEU A 74 -4.82 12.50 -5.77
C LEU A 74 -6.23 12.86 -5.26
N PRO A 75 -6.82 14.00 -5.66
CA PRO A 75 -8.16 14.43 -5.22
C PRO A 75 -9.29 13.46 -5.58
N THR A 76 -9.00 12.46 -6.41
CA THR A 76 -9.89 11.41 -6.87
C THR A 76 -9.91 10.20 -5.94
N PHE A 77 -9.16 10.22 -4.83
CA PHE A 77 -9.32 9.30 -3.72
C PHE A 77 -10.22 9.91 -2.66
N ARG A 78 -11.08 9.08 -2.05
CA ARG A 78 -12.00 9.49 -0.99
C ARG A 78 -11.73 8.68 0.25
N TYR A 79 -11.59 9.37 1.38
CA TYR A 79 -11.56 8.73 2.68
C TYR A 79 -12.86 7.93 2.90
N ALA A 80 -12.72 6.74 3.46
CA ALA A 80 -13.81 5.82 3.76
C ALA A 80 -14.01 5.66 5.26
N SER A 81 -12.98 5.22 5.99
CA SER A 81 -13.05 4.94 7.43
C SER A 81 -11.67 4.69 8.03
N THR A 82 -11.55 4.88 9.33
CA THR A 82 -10.45 4.36 10.16
C THR A 82 -10.90 3.05 10.81
N TYR A 83 -10.11 1.98 10.66
CA TYR A 83 -10.40 0.68 11.29
C TYR A 83 -9.17 -0.22 11.32
N GLN A 84 -9.30 -1.45 11.86
CA GLN A 84 -8.27 -2.48 11.84
C GLN A 84 -8.62 -3.63 10.87
N PRO A 85 -8.14 -3.60 9.60
CA PRO A 85 -8.43 -4.66 8.65
C PRO A 85 -7.70 -5.95 9.02
N GLN A 86 -8.44 -7.00 9.39
CA GLN A 86 -7.84 -8.29 9.79
C GLN A 86 -7.00 -8.94 8.68
N VAL A 87 -7.33 -8.66 7.41
CA VAL A 87 -6.55 -9.11 6.26
C VAL A 87 -5.13 -8.50 6.23
N VAL A 88 -4.98 -7.23 6.63
CA VAL A 88 -3.66 -6.57 6.72
C VAL A 88 -2.84 -7.26 7.80
N ARG A 89 -3.42 -7.49 8.98
CA ARG A 89 -2.74 -8.23 10.07
C ARG A 89 -2.25 -9.60 9.62
N LEU A 90 -3.07 -10.35 8.87
CA LEU A 90 -2.69 -11.65 8.30
C LEU A 90 -1.54 -11.51 7.29
N MET A 91 -1.59 -10.49 6.42
CA MET A 91 -0.53 -10.22 5.44
C MET A 91 0.79 -9.83 6.12
N LEU A 92 0.76 -8.98 7.14
CA LEU A 92 1.95 -8.60 7.92
C LEU A 92 2.60 -9.82 8.58
N ARG A 93 1.79 -10.73 9.15
CA ARG A 93 2.32 -12.00 9.71
C ARG A 93 3.00 -12.84 8.63
N THR A 94 2.35 -12.97 7.48
CA THR A 94 2.90 -13.71 6.33
C THR A 94 4.22 -13.10 5.84
N LEU A 95 4.36 -11.77 5.83
CA LEU A 95 5.58 -11.07 5.44
C LEU A 95 6.71 -11.28 6.45
N ARG A 96 6.39 -11.18 7.75
CA ARG A 96 7.33 -11.47 8.83
C ARG A 96 7.86 -12.91 8.77
N ASP A 97 6.97 -13.88 8.58
CA ASP A 97 7.33 -15.30 8.49
C ASP A 97 8.21 -15.60 7.26
N LYS A 98 8.14 -14.74 6.23
CA LYS A 98 9.03 -14.79 5.06
C LYS A 98 10.34 -14.01 5.22
N GLY A 99 10.59 -13.43 6.41
CA GLY A 99 11.85 -12.80 6.77
C GLY A 99 11.91 -11.28 6.60
N LEU A 100 10.80 -10.61 6.27
CA LEU A 100 10.76 -9.15 6.23
C LEU A 100 10.73 -8.60 7.66
N ARG A 101 11.64 -7.68 7.99
CA ARG A 101 11.64 -7.01 9.29
C ARG A 101 10.56 -5.93 9.30
N LEU A 102 9.65 -6.03 10.26
CA LEU A 102 8.50 -5.13 10.38
C LEU A 102 8.48 -4.51 11.78
N ASP A 103 7.96 -3.29 11.86
CA ASP A 103 7.62 -2.66 13.14
C ASP A 103 6.45 -3.42 13.78
N GLU A 104 6.67 -3.95 15.00
CA GLU A 104 5.68 -4.73 15.74
C GLU A 104 4.40 -3.93 16.05
N SER A 105 4.49 -2.60 16.12
CA SER A 105 3.32 -1.75 16.35
C SER A 105 2.34 -1.71 15.18
N LEU A 106 2.73 -2.19 13.98
CA LEU A 106 1.82 -2.30 12.82
C LEU A 106 0.76 -3.40 13.00
N PHE A 107 1.02 -4.41 13.82
CA PHE A 107 0.11 -5.56 13.95
C PHE A 107 -1.19 -5.24 14.69
N ASP A 108 -1.16 -4.19 15.50
CA ASP A 108 -2.29 -3.71 16.30
C ASP A 108 -2.62 -2.23 15.98
N ALA A 109 -2.10 -1.70 14.86
CA ALA A 109 -2.39 -0.35 14.38
C ALA A 109 -3.80 -0.27 13.75
N GLU A 110 -4.40 0.92 13.85
CA GLU A 110 -5.54 1.31 13.02
C GLU A 110 -5.04 1.90 11.70
N PHE A 111 -5.87 1.84 10.67
CA PHE A 111 -5.54 2.33 9.33
C PHE A 111 -6.65 3.21 8.77
N ASP A 112 -6.26 4.33 8.20
CA ASP A 112 -7.13 5.18 7.39
C ASP A 112 -7.25 4.59 6.00
N LEU A 113 -8.47 4.22 5.61
CA LEU A 113 -8.79 3.67 4.31
C LEU A 113 -9.31 4.75 3.37
N TYR A 114 -8.77 4.75 2.15
CA TYR A 114 -9.21 5.56 1.04
C TYR A 114 -9.60 4.67 -0.14
N HIS A 115 -10.67 5.03 -0.85
CA HIS A 115 -11.09 4.40 -2.09
C HIS A 115 -10.78 5.28 -3.29
N GLY A 116 -10.29 4.64 -4.35
CA GLY A 116 -9.94 5.29 -5.62
C GLY A 116 -9.28 4.30 -6.57
N ASP A 117 -8.75 4.71 -7.71
CA ASP A 117 -8.85 6.04 -8.28
C ASP A 117 -10.23 6.21 -8.95
N LEU A 118 -10.98 7.25 -8.59
CA LEU A 118 -12.32 7.50 -9.11
C LEU A 118 -12.36 7.91 -10.59
N VAL A 119 -11.23 8.31 -11.19
CA VAL A 119 -11.17 8.49 -12.67
C VAL A 119 -11.05 7.17 -13.42
N ALA A 120 -10.82 6.06 -12.71
CA ALA A 120 -10.79 4.71 -13.25
C ALA A 120 -12.03 3.92 -12.80
N LEU A 121 -11.83 2.79 -12.10
CA LEU A 121 -12.94 1.93 -11.62
C LEU A 121 -13.36 2.27 -10.18
N GLY A 122 -12.54 3.01 -9.41
CA GLY A 122 -12.85 3.41 -8.04
C GLY A 122 -12.90 2.29 -7.00
N LYS A 123 -12.41 1.08 -7.32
CA LYS A 123 -12.42 -0.11 -6.44
C LYS A 123 -11.05 -0.45 -5.87
N GLY A 124 -10.07 0.43 -6.02
CA GLY A 124 -8.79 0.35 -5.34
C GLY A 124 -8.89 0.87 -3.91
N GLU A 125 -7.95 0.43 -3.10
CA GLU A 125 -7.85 0.76 -1.68
C GLU A 125 -6.45 1.28 -1.41
N VAL A 126 -6.35 2.40 -0.69
CA VAL A 126 -5.10 2.88 -0.12
C VAL A 126 -5.25 2.94 1.39
N LEU A 127 -4.31 2.35 2.10
CA LEU A 127 -4.27 2.30 3.55
C LEU A 127 -3.07 3.11 4.03
N PHE A 128 -3.32 4.04 4.94
CA PHE A 128 -2.30 4.69 5.75
C PHE A 128 -2.38 4.20 7.18
N ARG A 129 -1.26 4.14 7.87
CA ARG A 129 -1.28 3.96 9.33
C ARG A 129 -1.99 5.18 9.94
N HIS A 130 -3.03 4.94 10.75
CA HIS A 130 -3.73 6.00 11.44
C HIS A 130 -2.82 6.59 12.53
N SER A 131 -2.70 7.92 12.54
CA SER A 131 -1.98 8.65 13.56
C SER A 131 -2.99 9.40 14.42
N VAL A 132 -3.04 9.06 15.71
CA VAL A 132 -3.81 9.84 16.68
C VAL A 132 -3.06 11.13 16.92
N ALA A 133 -3.69 12.28 16.66
CA ALA A 133 -3.14 13.57 17.09
C ALA A 133 -3.08 13.56 18.62
N VAL A 134 -1.86 13.68 19.17
CA VAL A 134 -1.63 13.92 20.61
C VAL A 134 -1.86 15.38 20.92
#